data_AF-A0A3N5ZR04-F1
#
_entry.id   AF-A0A3N5ZR04-F1
#
_cell.length_a   1.000
_cell.length_b   1.000
_cell.length_c   1.000
_cell.angle_alpha   90.00
_cell.angle_beta   90.00
_cell.angle_gamma   90.00
#
_symmetry.space_group_name_H-M   'P 1'
#
loop_
_entity.id
_entity.type
_entity.pdbx_description
1 polymer ?
#
loop_
_entity_poly.entity_id
_entity_poly.type
_entity_poly.pdbx_seq_one_letter_code
_entity_poly.pdbx_strand_id
1 'polypeptide(L)'
;MKSTAVMFSPSKVGHHESRIQAYWRGERIFPVTVELDLTQLCTRACPQCPYSASRSPGLTLALPFLERLFSILGPHTPGLILTGGEATFVPHYPETLALARTKGFKEISTITNGTCLHRPAVQNALLEHGTAVRVSLYDWQEEDSPAFLETLRAIEAVRRRIETESSPLQIGATLLTRSEWVPRMESTALAALRAGAHWVYFHPFCVDWESERPRMADQTGVTESVEQLRRKATGSSTIQLPVARYKDYPLTFPQLHAGHFLFQVGADGINYAGPECKYEPEYALLDLNENLTDDFLWHPRRHARLEAINSENYRCMGTRHRPPMFSDYLERTRPGKPPGGSDHHALFMHPALI
;
A
#
# COMPACT_ATOMS: atom_id res chain seq x y z
N MET A 1 -6.91 8.00 -19.33
CA MET A 1 -6.13 7.00 -18.57
C MET A 1 -6.88 6.68 -17.28
N LYS A 2 -6.99 5.40 -16.88
CA LYS A 2 -7.47 5.06 -15.53
C LYS A 2 -6.46 5.58 -14.51
N SER A 3 -6.92 6.23 -13.45
CA SER A 3 -6.04 6.79 -12.42
C SER A 3 -5.25 5.67 -11.73
N THR A 4 -3.92 5.80 -11.63
CA THR A 4 -3.05 4.81 -10.96
C THR A 4 -3.28 4.79 -9.43
N ALA A 5 -4.02 5.80 -8.93
CA ALA A 5 -4.62 5.87 -7.60
C ALA A 5 -5.22 4.56 -7.08
N VAL A 6 -5.83 3.78 -7.97
CA VAL A 6 -6.52 2.54 -7.63
C VAL A 6 -5.57 1.52 -6.99
N MET A 7 -4.25 1.59 -7.24
CA MET A 7 -3.28 0.63 -6.69
C MET A 7 -3.26 0.60 -5.15
N PHE A 8 -3.41 1.75 -4.51
CA PHE A 8 -3.35 1.88 -3.05
C PHE A 8 -4.73 1.80 -2.39
N SER A 9 -5.80 1.70 -3.19
CA SER A 9 -7.17 1.73 -2.69
C SER A 9 -7.57 0.43 -1.98
N PRO A 10 -8.27 0.52 -0.83
CA PRO A 10 -8.98 -0.61 -0.24
C PRO A 10 -10.07 -1.21 -1.14
N SER A 11 -10.47 -0.53 -2.21
CA SER A 11 -11.43 -1.04 -3.20
C SER A 11 -10.82 -1.88 -4.32
N LYS A 12 -9.48 -1.94 -4.43
CA LYS A 12 -8.82 -2.53 -5.61
C LYS A 12 -9.33 -3.93 -5.95
N VAL A 13 -9.52 -4.77 -4.93
CA VAL A 13 -9.99 -6.15 -5.11
C VAL A 13 -11.34 -6.21 -5.82
N GLY A 14 -12.26 -5.28 -5.54
CA GLY A 14 -13.59 -5.21 -6.15
C GLY A 14 -13.58 -4.95 -7.65
N HIS A 15 -12.48 -4.42 -8.19
CA HIS A 15 -12.31 -4.25 -9.64
C HIS A 15 -11.89 -5.54 -10.37
N HIS A 16 -11.67 -6.64 -9.64
CA HIS A 16 -11.25 -7.93 -10.17
C HIS A 16 -12.34 -9.00 -9.98
N GLU A 17 -13.58 -8.68 -10.32
CA GLU A 17 -14.75 -9.56 -10.15
C GLU A 17 -14.54 -10.97 -10.70
N SER A 18 -13.95 -11.11 -11.90
CA SER A 18 -13.67 -12.43 -12.47
C SER A 18 -12.76 -13.31 -11.59
N ARG A 19 -11.77 -12.70 -10.91
CA ARG A 19 -10.89 -13.41 -9.97
C ARG A 19 -11.60 -13.72 -8.66
N ILE A 20 -12.46 -12.83 -8.18
CA ILE A 20 -13.30 -13.08 -7.00
C ILE A 20 -14.20 -14.30 -7.26
N GLN A 21 -14.86 -14.35 -8.42
CA GLN A 21 -15.72 -15.47 -8.78
C GLN A 21 -14.92 -16.78 -8.94
N ALA A 22 -13.73 -16.73 -9.55
CA ALA A 22 -12.83 -17.88 -9.64
C ALA A 22 -12.44 -18.41 -8.26
N TYR A 23 -12.04 -17.52 -7.34
CA TYR A 23 -11.72 -17.87 -5.96
C TYR A 23 -12.88 -18.57 -5.26
N TRP A 24 -14.11 -18.07 -5.39
CA TRP A 24 -15.28 -18.70 -4.77
C TRP A 24 -15.66 -20.05 -5.37
N ARG A 25 -15.25 -20.34 -6.62
CA ARG A 25 -15.38 -21.67 -7.23
C ARG A 25 -14.26 -22.63 -6.81
N GLY A 26 -13.33 -22.20 -5.94
CA GLY A 26 -12.18 -23.00 -5.52
C GLY A 26 -11.06 -23.08 -6.55
N GLU A 27 -11.06 -22.19 -7.55
CA GLU A 27 -10.01 -22.18 -8.58
C GLU A 27 -8.71 -21.59 -8.03
N ARG A 28 -7.59 -22.03 -8.61
CA ARG A 28 -6.27 -21.46 -8.35
C ARG A 28 -6.18 -20.06 -8.95
N ILE A 29 -6.12 -19.04 -8.09
CA ILE A 29 -5.93 -17.65 -8.52
C ILE A 29 -4.53 -17.13 -8.19
N PHE A 30 -4.06 -16.19 -8.99
CA PHE A 30 -2.90 -15.35 -8.69
C PHE A 30 -3.34 -14.04 -8.01
N PRO A 31 -2.49 -13.47 -7.13
CA PRO A 31 -2.81 -12.21 -6.47
C PRO A 31 -2.98 -11.09 -7.49
N VAL A 32 -3.77 -10.07 -7.13
CA VAL A 32 -3.95 -8.85 -7.92
C VAL A 32 -2.84 -7.85 -7.66
N THR A 33 -2.17 -7.94 -6.51
CA THR A 33 -1.06 -7.06 -6.15
C THR A 33 -0.06 -7.78 -5.27
N VAL A 34 1.22 -7.57 -5.56
CA VAL A 34 2.34 -7.89 -4.67
C VAL A 34 2.73 -6.61 -3.94
N GLU A 35 2.85 -6.67 -2.62
CA GLU A 35 3.50 -5.64 -1.83
C GLU A 35 4.77 -6.23 -1.23
N LEU A 36 5.91 -5.61 -1.52
CA LEU A 36 7.23 -6.18 -1.31
C LEU A 36 8.10 -5.17 -0.58
N ASP A 37 8.56 -5.56 0.61
CA ASP A 37 9.62 -4.84 1.29
C ASP A 37 10.95 -5.17 0.63
N LEU A 38 11.52 -4.22 -0.12
CA LEU A 38 12.80 -4.44 -0.79
C LEU A 38 13.95 -4.51 0.23
N THR A 39 13.83 -3.75 1.32
CA THR A 39 14.79 -3.67 2.42
C THR A 39 14.09 -3.27 3.71
N GLN A 40 14.65 -3.59 4.86
CA GLN A 40 14.27 -2.98 6.14
C GLN A 40 15.10 -1.72 6.47
N LEU A 41 16.19 -1.47 5.76
CA LEU A 41 17.01 -0.27 5.95
C LEU A 41 16.20 0.98 5.57
N CYS A 42 16.25 2.00 6.41
CA CYS A 42 15.56 3.25 6.17
C CYS A 42 16.48 4.42 6.50
N THR A 43 16.37 5.49 5.71
CA THR A 43 17.07 6.75 5.93
C THR A 43 16.43 7.60 7.05
N ARG A 44 15.31 7.15 7.62
CA ARG A 44 14.59 7.81 8.71
C ARG A 44 14.30 6.86 9.88
N ALA A 45 14.26 7.44 11.07
CA ALA A 45 13.89 6.78 12.33
C ALA A 45 12.63 7.44 12.91
N CYS A 46 11.52 7.41 12.15
CA CYS A 46 10.26 8.01 12.59
C CYS A 46 9.79 7.38 13.92
N PRO A 47 9.54 8.16 14.99
CA PRO A 47 9.23 7.62 16.32
C PRO A 47 8.02 6.70 16.35
N GLN A 48 7.07 6.92 15.45
CA GLN A 48 5.80 6.18 15.37
C GLN A 48 5.75 5.21 14.17
N CYS A 49 6.90 4.82 13.62
CA CYS A 49 6.94 3.80 12.58
C CYS A 49 6.51 2.44 13.18
N PRO A 50 5.49 1.76 12.63
CA PRO A 50 5.04 0.46 13.16
C PRO A 50 6.10 -0.64 13.06
N TYR A 51 7.14 -0.41 12.25
CA TYR A 51 8.21 -1.38 12.01
C TYR A 51 9.50 -1.03 12.75
N SER A 52 9.53 0.04 13.55
CA SER A 52 10.76 0.45 14.24
C SER A 52 11.30 -0.66 15.14
N ALA A 53 10.43 -1.34 15.88
CA ALA A 53 10.78 -2.44 16.78
C ALA A 53 11.12 -3.75 16.05
N SER A 54 10.55 -3.98 14.86
CA SER A 54 10.75 -5.21 14.08
C SER A 54 11.84 -5.11 13.00
N ARG A 55 12.48 -3.94 12.86
CA ARG A 55 13.64 -3.75 11.97
C ARG A 55 14.84 -4.53 12.49
N SER A 56 15.24 -5.54 11.72
CA SER A 56 16.52 -6.22 11.78
C SER A 56 17.53 -5.54 10.85
N PRO A 57 18.75 -5.24 11.31
CA PRO A 57 19.79 -4.67 10.45
C PRO A 57 20.09 -5.58 9.25
N GLY A 58 20.21 -4.97 8.07
CA GLY A 58 20.82 -5.63 6.90
C GLY A 58 19.92 -6.50 6.03
N LEU A 59 18.62 -6.63 6.32
CA LEU A 59 17.71 -7.39 5.45
C LEU A 59 17.38 -6.60 4.18
N THR A 60 17.82 -7.12 3.03
CA THR A 60 17.55 -6.60 1.68
C THR A 60 17.43 -7.79 0.73
N LEU A 61 16.36 -7.83 -0.06
CA LEU A 61 16.12 -8.92 -1.00
C LEU A 61 17.09 -8.83 -2.18
N ALA A 62 17.82 -9.92 -2.43
CA ALA A 62 18.78 -10.00 -3.53
C ALA A 62 18.09 -10.13 -4.90
N LEU A 63 18.72 -9.60 -5.95
CA LEU A 63 18.22 -9.68 -7.32
C LEU A 63 17.86 -11.11 -7.80
N PRO A 64 18.63 -12.17 -7.50
CA PRO A 64 18.25 -13.53 -7.91
C PRO A 64 16.93 -14.01 -7.30
N PHE A 65 16.67 -13.67 -6.02
CA PHE A 65 15.39 -13.96 -5.38
C PHE A 65 14.25 -13.20 -6.07
N LEU A 66 14.46 -11.91 -6.32
CA LEU A 66 13.48 -11.06 -7.02
C LEU A 66 13.19 -11.57 -8.42
N GLU A 67 14.22 -11.97 -9.17
CA GLU A 67 14.07 -12.53 -10.51
C GLU A 67 13.21 -13.79 -10.49
N ARG A 68 13.47 -14.71 -9.56
CA ARG A 68 12.69 -15.93 -9.43
C ARG A 68 11.23 -15.62 -9.08
N LEU A 69 11.01 -14.79 -8.06
CA LEU A 69 9.67 -14.40 -7.61
C LEU A 69 8.89 -13.69 -8.73
N PHE A 70 9.51 -12.74 -9.42
CA PHE A 70 8.88 -11.96 -10.47
C PHE A 70 8.62 -12.80 -11.73
N SER A 71 9.45 -13.79 -12.04
CA SER A 71 9.21 -14.70 -13.17
C SER A 71 7.93 -15.54 -12.98
N ILE A 72 7.60 -15.88 -11.74
CA ILE A 72 6.36 -16.60 -11.42
C ILE A 72 5.15 -15.65 -11.39
N LEU A 73 5.28 -14.51 -10.72
CA LEU A 73 4.14 -13.62 -10.45
C LEU A 73 3.84 -12.63 -11.58
N GLY A 74 4.86 -12.06 -12.22
CA GLY A 74 4.71 -10.96 -13.18
C GLY A 74 3.76 -11.25 -14.35
N PRO A 75 3.75 -12.45 -14.96
CA PRO A 75 2.81 -12.77 -16.03
C PRO A 75 1.33 -12.76 -15.61
N HIS A 76 1.04 -12.94 -14.31
CA HIS A 76 -0.31 -13.18 -13.79
C HIS A 76 -0.79 -12.12 -12.80
N THR A 77 0.12 -11.36 -12.19
CA THR A 77 -0.18 -10.35 -11.18
C THR A 77 0.11 -8.95 -11.73
N PRO A 78 -0.93 -8.12 -11.97
CA PRO A 78 -0.75 -6.85 -12.65
C PRO A 78 0.02 -5.81 -11.82
N GLY A 79 -0.16 -5.80 -10.50
CA GLY A 79 0.37 -4.77 -9.61
C GLY A 79 1.56 -5.21 -8.77
N LEU A 80 2.58 -4.37 -8.70
CA LEU A 80 3.69 -4.45 -7.76
C LEU A 80 3.83 -3.13 -6.99
N ILE A 81 3.95 -3.23 -5.67
CA ILE A 81 4.28 -2.12 -4.78
C ILE A 81 5.63 -2.45 -4.11
N LEU A 82 6.65 -1.65 -4.40
CA LEU A 82 7.93 -1.68 -3.71
C LEU A 82 7.88 -0.74 -2.50
N THR A 83 8.27 -1.25 -1.34
CA THR A 83 8.22 -0.54 -0.05
C THR A 83 9.31 -1.08 0.89
N GLY A 84 9.13 -0.93 2.20
CA GLY A 84 10.01 -1.45 3.25
C GLY A 84 10.43 -0.36 4.22
N GLY A 85 11.72 -0.31 4.54
CA GLY A 85 12.35 0.85 5.17
C GLY A 85 12.33 2.05 4.23
N GLU A 86 13.31 2.13 3.32
CA GLU A 86 13.33 3.07 2.21
C GLU A 86 13.79 2.34 0.94
N ALA A 87 12.85 1.90 0.10
CA ALA A 87 13.17 1.11 -1.09
C ALA A 87 14.13 1.83 -2.04
N THR A 88 14.02 3.16 -2.17
CA THR A 88 14.87 3.96 -3.08
C THR A 88 16.30 4.14 -2.57
N PHE A 89 16.60 3.70 -1.34
CA PHE A 89 17.94 3.68 -0.78
C PHE A 89 18.76 2.47 -1.25
N VAL A 90 18.09 1.39 -1.70
CA VAL A 90 18.73 0.13 -2.10
C VAL A 90 19.57 0.33 -3.36
N PRO A 91 20.86 -0.09 -3.39
CA PRO A 91 21.74 0.12 -4.53
C PRO A 91 21.17 -0.41 -5.85
N HIS A 92 20.56 -1.60 -5.82
CA HIS A 92 19.97 -2.24 -7.00
C HIS A 92 18.48 -1.87 -7.22
N TYR A 93 18.00 -0.76 -6.65
CA TYR A 93 16.61 -0.32 -6.84
C TYR A 93 16.25 -0.08 -8.33
N PRO A 94 17.10 0.60 -9.14
CA PRO A 94 16.84 0.74 -10.58
C PRO A 94 16.65 -0.60 -11.30
N GLU A 95 17.54 -1.55 -11.05
CA GLU A 95 17.53 -2.89 -11.62
C GLU A 95 16.29 -3.66 -11.19
N THR A 96 15.84 -3.51 -9.95
CA THR A 96 14.59 -4.11 -9.46
C THR A 96 13.37 -3.61 -10.25
N LEU A 97 13.28 -2.30 -10.55
CA LEU A 97 12.17 -1.75 -11.35
C LEU A 97 12.21 -2.24 -12.80
N ALA A 98 13.39 -2.26 -13.42
CA ALA A 98 13.59 -2.76 -14.78
C ALA A 98 13.22 -4.25 -14.88
N LEU A 99 13.65 -5.04 -13.90
CA LEU A 99 13.34 -6.45 -13.78
C LEU A 99 11.83 -6.68 -13.64
N ALA A 100 11.15 -5.94 -12.76
CA ALA A 100 9.70 -6.04 -12.59
C ALA A 100 8.96 -5.77 -13.91
N ARG A 101 9.35 -4.72 -14.65
CA ARG A 101 8.76 -4.41 -15.96
C ARG A 101 8.98 -5.54 -16.96
N THR A 102 10.21 -6.04 -17.04
CA THR A 102 10.60 -7.12 -17.96
C THR A 102 9.87 -8.43 -17.67
N LYS A 103 9.60 -8.73 -16.39
CA LYS A 103 8.89 -9.95 -15.98
C LYS A 103 7.35 -9.85 -16.07
N GLY A 104 6.81 -8.71 -16.51
CA GLY A 104 5.41 -8.59 -16.91
C GLY A 104 4.50 -7.79 -15.98
N PHE A 105 5.03 -7.22 -14.88
CA PHE A 105 4.23 -6.31 -14.06
C PHE A 105 3.81 -5.08 -14.86
N LYS A 106 2.52 -4.76 -14.82
CA LYS A 106 1.91 -3.68 -15.60
C LYS A 106 1.87 -2.39 -14.81
N GLU A 107 1.52 -2.48 -13.55
CA GLU A 107 1.43 -1.36 -12.64
C GLU A 107 2.54 -1.51 -11.60
N ILE A 108 3.55 -0.66 -11.66
CA ILE A 108 4.69 -0.71 -10.73
C ILE A 108 4.70 0.58 -9.93
N SER A 109 4.58 0.49 -8.61
CA SER A 109 4.66 1.67 -7.75
C SER A 109 5.67 1.53 -6.64
N THR A 110 6.22 2.66 -6.22
CA THR A 110 7.14 2.74 -5.09
C THR A 110 6.54 3.60 -3.99
N ILE A 111 6.59 3.12 -2.76
CA ILE A 111 6.35 3.92 -1.55
C ILE A 111 7.72 4.37 -1.03
N THR A 112 7.87 5.68 -0.82
CA THR A 112 9.14 6.30 -0.39
C THR A 112 8.89 7.43 0.61
N ASN A 113 9.83 7.67 1.50
CA ASN A 113 9.88 8.87 2.35
C ASN A 113 10.46 10.11 1.63
N GLY A 114 10.89 9.95 0.37
CA GLY A 114 11.34 11.03 -0.50
C GLY A 114 12.83 11.38 -0.40
N THR A 115 13.55 10.89 0.61
CA THR A 115 14.94 11.30 0.89
C THR A 115 15.93 10.99 -0.24
N CYS A 116 15.68 9.96 -1.05
CA CYS A 116 16.55 9.59 -2.17
C CYS A 116 15.98 10.00 -3.55
N LEU A 117 14.85 10.72 -3.60
CA LEU A 117 14.25 11.16 -4.86
C LEU A 117 15.07 12.20 -5.62
N HIS A 118 16.06 12.84 -4.98
CA HIS A 118 17.00 13.74 -5.65
C HIS A 118 18.05 12.99 -6.50
N ARG A 119 18.21 11.68 -6.32
CA ARG A 119 19.24 10.89 -7.01
C ARG A 119 18.85 10.63 -8.47
N PRO A 120 19.70 10.96 -9.47
CA PRO A 120 19.38 10.75 -10.88
C PRO A 120 18.99 9.31 -11.22
N ALA A 121 19.70 8.31 -10.68
CA ALA A 121 19.40 6.89 -10.93
C ALA A 121 17.98 6.48 -10.47
N VAL A 122 17.54 6.99 -9.31
CA VAL A 122 16.19 6.72 -8.78
C VAL A 122 15.13 7.37 -9.67
N GLN A 123 15.33 8.63 -10.05
CA GLN A 123 14.39 9.34 -10.93
C GLN A 123 14.30 8.68 -12.32
N ASN A 124 15.43 8.34 -12.93
CA ASN A 124 15.48 7.68 -14.24
C ASN A 124 14.67 6.37 -14.21
N ALA A 125 14.93 5.51 -13.21
CA ALA A 125 14.22 4.25 -13.08
C ALA A 125 12.70 4.44 -12.86
N LEU A 126 12.31 5.43 -12.05
CA LEU A 126 10.90 5.77 -11.84
C LEU A 126 10.22 6.26 -13.13
N LEU A 127 10.86 7.15 -13.88
CA LEU A 127 10.32 7.72 -15.13
C LEU A 127 10.19 6.65 -16.23
N GLU A 128 11.15 5.73 -16.30
CA GLU A 128 11.23 4.71 -17.35
C GLU A 128 10.34 3.50 -17.07
N HIS A 129 10.26 3.06 -15.81
CA HIS A 129 9.60 1.79 -15.46
C HIS A 129 8.44 1.96 -14.49
N GLY A 130 8.42 3.04 -13.71
CA GLY A 130 7.40 3.31 -12.70
C GLY A 130 6.07 3.75 -13.32
N THR A 131 5.00 3.37 -12.65
CA THR A 131 3.63 3.81 -12.94
C THR A 131 3.19 4.87 -11.93
N ALA A 132 3.59 4.71 -10.67
CA ALA A 132 3.44 5.75 -9.67
C ALA A 132 4.56 5.74 -8.62
N VAL A 133 4.78 6.89 -7.99
CA VAL A 133 5.58 7.02 -6.77
C VAL A 133 4.72 7.68 -5.70
N ARG A 134 4.59 7.04 -4.55
CA ARG A 134 3.85 7.56 -3.40
C ARG A 134 4.83 8.03 -2.34
N VAL A 135 4.89 9.35 -2.17
CA VAL A 135 5.78 10.02 -1.23
C VAL A 135 5.06 10.24 0.10
N SER A 136 5.60 9.66 1.15
CA SER A 136 5.13 9.82 2.53
C SER A 136 5.57 11.16 3.10
N LEU A 137 4.61 12.03 3.40
CA LEU A 137 4.83 13.29 4.10
C LEU A 137 4.48 13.06 5.56
N TYR A 138 5.48 12.85 6.42
CA TYR A 138 5.28 12.52 7.84
C TYR A 138 5.89 13.52 8.82
N ASP A 139 6.51 14.62 8.35
CA ASP A 139 7.22 15.61 9.18
C ASP A 139 6.59 17.02 9.05
N TRP A 140 5.26 17.11 9.08
CA TRP A 140 4.47 18.32 8.82
C TRP A 140 3.50 18.69 9.94
N GLN A 141 3.49 17.96 11.06
CA GLN A 141 2.42 18.00 12.05
C GLN A 141 2.38 19.31 12.85
N GLU A 142 3.54 19.87 13.21
CA GLU A 142 3.65 21.03 14.10
C GLU A 142 4.07 22.29 13.33
N GLU A 143 5.16 22.20 12.55
CA GLU A 143 5.63 23.26 11.66
C GLU A 143 6.05 22.72 10.27
N ASP A 144 6.42 23.61 9.36
CA ASP A 144 7.04 23.26 8.07
C ASP A 144 8.52 22.93 8.29
N SER A 145 8.79 21.70 8.73
CA SER A 145 10.16 21.26 9.01
C SER A 145 11.06 21.34 7.76
N PRO A 146 12.39 21.52 7.91
CA PRO A 146 13.32 21.44 6.78
C PRO A 146 13.16 20.15 5.96
N ALA A 147 12.96 19.01 6.62
CA ALA A 147 12.76 17.72 5.96
C ALA A 147 11.48 17.67 5.12
N PHE A 148 10.39 18.29 5.61
CA PHE A 148 9.15 18.43 4.84
C PHE A 148 9.37 19.29 3.59
N LEU A 149 9.98 20.46 3.73
CA LEU A 149 10.27 21.35 2.61
C LEU A 149 11.21 20.72 1.58
N GLU A 150 12.24 19.98 2.01
CA GLU A 150 13.11 19.20 1.13
C GLU A 150 12.34 18.13 0.36
N THR A 151 11.40 17.46 1.02
CA THR A 151 10.55 16.45 0.37
C THR A 151 9.65 17.09 -0.70
N LEU A 152 9.09 18.28 -0.43
CA LEU A 152 8.33 19.04 -1.44
C LEU A 152 9.20 19.45 -2.64
N ARG A 153 10.43 19.92 -2.43
CA ARG A 153 11.37 20.23 -3.52
C ARG A 153 11.73 18.98 -4.34
N ALA A 154 11.85 17.83 -3.69
CA ALA A 154 12.08 16.57 -4.38
C ALA A 154 10.89 16.17 -5.26
N ILE A 155 9.65 16.34 -4.78
CA ILE A 155 8.43 16.16 -5.58
C ILE A 155 8.44 17.11 -6.80
N GLU A 156 8.77 18.38 -6.60
CA GLU A 156 8.86 19.37 -7.68
C GLU A 156 9.90 18.98 -8.73
N ALA A 157 11.08 18.53 -8.31
CA ALA A 157 12.13 18.09 -9.22
C ALA A 157 11.68 16.90 -10.07
N VAL A 158 11.02 15.90 -9.48
CA VAL A 158 10.46 14.76 -10.23
C VAL A 158 9.34 15.23 -11.17
N ARG A 159 8.46 16.12 -10.72
CA ARG A 159 7.37 16.66 -11.53
C ARG A 159 7.88 17.37 -12.79
N ARG A 160 8.89 18.23 -12.66
CA ARG A 160 9.50 18.91 -13.81
C ARG A 160 10.02 17.92 -14.86
N ARG A 161 10.61 16.81 -14.42
CA ARG A 161 11.08 15.76 -15.34
C ARG A 161 9.94 15.02 -16.01
N ILE A 162 8.88 14.68 -15.26
CA ILE A 162 7.67 14.07 -15.84
C ILE A 162 7.12 14.92 -16.98
N GLU A 163 7.03 16.23 -16.78
CA GLU A 163 6.53 17.18 -17.80
C GLU A 163 7.49 17.32 -18.98
N THR A 164 8.79 17.49 -18.71
CA THR A 164 9.80 17.69 -19.76
C THR A 164 9.98 16.46 -20.63
N GLU A 165 9.94 15.27 -20.02
CA GLU A 165 10.15 13.98 -20.70
C GLU A 165 8.83 13.33 -21.14
N SER A 166 7.68 13.98 -20.87
CA SER A 166 6.34 13.43 -21.14
C SER A 166 6.12 12.02 -20.56
N SER A 167 6.69 11.76 -19.37
CA SER A 167 6.58 10.46 -18.70
C SER A 167 5.15 10.20 -18.20
N PRO A 168 4.65 8.95 -18.25
CA PRO A 168 3.34 8.59 -17.70
C PRO A 168 3.34 8.42 -16.16
N LEU A 169 4.51 8.55 -15.51
CA LEU A 169 4.65 8.39 -14.06
C LEU A 169 3.73 9.37 -13.30
N GLN A 170 3.01 8.87 -12.30
CA GLN A 170 2.22 9.71 -11.40
C GLN A 170 2.86 9.84 -10.02
N ILE A 171 2.80 11.04 -9.45
CA ILE A 171 3.27 11.33 -8.08
C ILE A 171 2.07 11.40 -7.15
N GLY A 172 2.08 10.60 -6.10
CA GLY A 172 1.16 10.72 -4.99
C GLY A 172 1.83 11.23 -3.74
N ALA A 173 1.15 12.06 -2.95
CA ALA A 173 1.58 12.40 -1.59
C ALA A 173 0.66 11.69 -0.58
N THR A 174 1.23 11.17 0.50
CA THR A 174 0.47 10.55 1.59
C THR A 174 0.63 11.31 2.90
N LEU A 175 -0.48 11.64 3.52
CA LEU A 175 -0.55 12.25 4.84
C LEU A 175 -1.18 11.24 5.81
N LEU A 176 -0.60 11.11 7.00
CA LEU A 176 -1.22 10.38 8.10
C LEU A 176 -2.32 11.24 8.72
N THR A 177 -3.41 10.65 9.21
CA THR A 177 -4.53 11.42 9.76
C THR A 177 -4.83 11.04 11.20
N ARG A 178 -5.11 12.05 12.01
CA ARG A 178 -5.74 11.96 13.33
C ARG A 178 -6.33 13.31 13.69
N SER A 179 -7.23 13.35 14.67
CA SER A 179 -7.98 14.56 15.04
C SER A 179 -7.06 15.74 15.38
N GLU A 180 -5.93 15.50 16.04
CA GLU A 180 -4.99 16.56 16.43
C GLU A 180 -4.30 17.24 15.23
N TRP A 181 -4.29 16.59 14.05
CA TRP A 181 -3.62 17.13 12.86
C TRP A 181 -4.56 17.79 11.87
N VAL A 182 -5.88 17.66 12.07
CA VAL A 182 -6.92 18.25 11.22
C VAL A 182 -6.66 19.73 10.88
N PRO A 183 -6.26 20.62 11.83
CA PRO A 183 -6.02 22.03 11.53
C PRO A 183 -4.97 22.29 10.44
N ARG A 184 -4.03 21.35 10.22
CA ARG A 184 -2.93 21.49 9.24
C ARG A 184 -3.04 20.59 8.02
N MET A 185 -3.98 19.64 8.01
CA MET A 185 -4.13 18.68 6.91
C MET A 185 -4.36 19.36 5.56
N GLU A 186 -5.25 20.37 5.53
CA GLU A 186 -5.58 21.09 4.30
C GLU A 186 -4.37 21.82 3.70
N SER A 187 -3.69 22.64 4.50
CA SER A 187 -2.55 23.44 4.03
C SER A 187 -1.39 22.57 3.57
N THR A 188 -1.14 21.45 4.27
CA THR A 188 -0.13 20.46 3.92
C THR A 188 -0.46 19.75 2.60
N ALA A 189 -1.71 19.32 2.42
CA ALA A 189 -2.14 18.69 1.18
C ALA A 189 -2.05 19.65 -0.01
N LEU A 190 -2.48 20.90 0.16
CA LEU A 190 -2.33 21.93 -0.86
C LEU A 190 -0.86 22.23 -1.19
N ALA A 191 0.04 22.19 -0.20
CA ALA A 191 1.47 22.33 -0.43
C ALA A 191 2.03 21.19 -1.29
N ALA A 192 1.63 19.95 -1.02
CA ALA A 192 2.01 18.80 -1.83
C ALA A 192 1.49 18.90 -3.27
N LEU A 193 0.24 19.32 -3.46
CA LEU A 193 -0.35 19.55 -4.79
C LEU A 193 0.40 20.66 -5.54
N ARG A 194 0.69 21.79 -4.89
CA ARG A 194 1.48 22.88 -5.48
C ARG A 194 2.90 22.46 -5.85
N ALA A 195 3.50 21.55 -5.08
CA ALA A 195 4.80 20.97 -5.40
C ALA A 195 4.77 20.03 -6.62
N GLY A 196 3.59 19.63 -7.11
CA GLY A 196 3.45 18.78 -8.29
C GLY A 196 2.95 17.37 -8.02
N ALA A 197 2.48 17.06 -6.81
CA ALA A 197 1.75 15.82 -6.58
C ALA A 197 0.49 15.79 -7.45
N HIS A 198 0.28 14.68 -8.17
CA HIS A 198 -0.91 14.46 -8.99
C HIS A 198 -2.13 14.11 -8.12
N TRP A 199 -1.87 13.51 -6.96
CA TRP A 199 -2.90 13.12 -6.02
C TRP A 199 -2.41 13.14 -4.58
N VAL A 200 -3.34 13.34 -3.65
CA VAL A 200 -3.10 13.25 -2.20
C VAL A 200 -3.93 12.10 -1.65
N TYR A 201 -3.33 11.26 -0.83
CA TYR A 201 -3.96 10.13 -0.15
C TYR A 201 -3.88 10.29 1.36
N PHE A 202 -5.04 10.23 2.01
CA PHE A 202 -5.16 10.31 3.46
C PHE A 202 -5.18 8.91 4.07
N HIS A 203 -4.21 8.64 4.94
CA HIS A 203 -4.04 7.35 5.60
C HIS A 203 -4.31 7.48 7.10
N PRO A 204 -5.26 6.72 7.70
CA PRO A 204 -5.46 6.71 9.14
C PRO A 204 -4.16 6.45 9.90
N PHE A 205 -3.83 7.33 10.83
CA PHE A 205 -2.75 7.08 11.78
C PHE A 205 -3.21 5.99 12.75
N CYS A 206 -2.33 5.04 13.05
CA CYS A 206 -2.61 3.93 13.96
C CYS A 206 -1.68 4.00 15.16
N VAL A 207 -2.21 3.61 16.31
CA VAL A 207 -1.57 3.64 17.62
C VAL A 207 -1.60 2.26 18.26
N ASP A 208 -0.92 2.13 19.39
CA ASP A 208 -0.92 0.94 20.23
C ASP A 208 -0.36 -0.31 19.50
N TRP A 209 0.66 -0.11 18.65
CA TRP A 209 1.33 -1.20 17.90
C TRP A 209 1.94 -2.28 18.78
N GLU A 210 2.37 -1.92 19.98
CA GLU A 210 2.89 -2.86 20.98
C GLU A 210 1.77 -3.57 21.77
N SER A 211 0.51 -3.20 21.58
CA SER A 211 -0.62 -3.81 22.29
C SER A 211 -1.16 -5.06 21.58
N GLU A 212 -2.00 -5.83 22.27
CA GLU A 212 -2.71 -6.96 21.67
C GLU A 212 -3.72 -6.57 20.58
N ARG A 213 -4.06 -5.29 20.42
CA ARG A 213 -5.06 -4.81 19.44
C ARG A 213 -4.73 -3.39 18.97
N PRO A 214 -3.76 -3.21 18.06
CA PRO A 214 -3.50 -1.91 17.48
C PRO A 214 -4.72 -1.39 16.74
N ARG A 215 -4.91 -0.08 16.80
CA ARG A 215 -6.13 0.58 16.33
C ARG A 215 -5.82 1.91 15.67
N MET A 216 -6.77 2.45 14.93
CA MET A 216 -6.69 3.82 14.46
C MET A 216 -6.70 4.79 15.66
N ALA A 217 -5.91 5.86 15.56
CA ALA A 217 -6.06 7.03 16.44
C ALA A 217 -7.43 7.68 16.24
N ASP A 218 -7.80 8.62 17.10
CA ASP A 218 -9.02 9.42 16.90
C ASP A 218 -8.98 10.09 15.51
N GLN A 219 -10.06 9.91 14.73
CA GLN A 219 -10.20 10.45 13.38
C GLN A 219 -11.28 11.54 13.29
N THR A 220 -11.74 12.06 14.43
CA THR A 220 -12.75 13.12 14.49
C THR A 220 -12.33 14.32 13.62
N GLY A 221 -13.25 14.80 12.78
CA GLY A 221 -13.04 15.95 11.88
C GLY A 221 -12.26 15.65 10.59
N VAL A 222 -11.63 14.47 10.45
CA VAL A 222 -10.81 14.15 9.26
C VAL A 222 -11.63 14.17 7.97
N THR A 223 -12.75 13.45 7.92
CA THR A 223 -13.58 13.37 6.71
C THR A 223 -14.09 14.75 6.29
N GLU A 224 -14.56 15.56 7.25
CA GLU A 224 -15.03 16.92 6.96
C GLU A 224 -13.92 17.82 6.42
N SER A 225 -12.72 17.77 7.04
CA SER A 225 -11.55 18.53 6.58
C SER A 225 -11.15 18.16 5.15
N VAL A 226 -11.18 16.86 4.81
CA VAL A 226 -10.87 16.41 3.44
C VAL A 226 -11.94 16.85 2.44
N GLU A 227 -13.22 16.88 2.83
CA GLU A 227 -14.28 17.45 1.98
C GLU A 227 -14.11 18.96 1.75
N GLN A 228 -13.70 19.71 2.78
CA GLN A 228 -13.38 21.13 2.63
C GLN A 228 -12.19 21.34 1.68
N LEU A 229 -11.14 20.52 1.82
CA LEU A 229 -10.00 20.51 0.91
C LEU A 229 -10.44 20.22 -0.53
N ARG A 230 -11.33 19.23 -0.76
CA ARG A 230 -11.86 18.90 -2.10
C ARG A 230 -12.56 20.09 -2.76
N ARG A 231 -13.31 20.89 -1.99
CA ARG A 231 -13.97 22.10 -2.52
C ARG A 231 -12.98 23.22 -2.89
N LYS A 232 -11.83 23.27 -2.21
CA LYS A 232 -10.80 24.30 -2.42
C LYS A 232 -9.76 23.92 -3.46
N ALA A 233 -9.47 22.63 -3.59
CA ALA A 233 -8.54 22.13 -4.58
C ALA A 233 -9.13 22.40 -5.97
N THR A 234 -8.44 23.23 -6.75
CA THR A 234 -8.81 23.55 -8.12
C THR A 234 -8.01 22.66 -9.08
N GLY A 235 -8.56 22.41 -10.27
CA GLY A 235 -7.90 21.66 -11.33
C GLY A 235 -8.14 20.15 -11.29
N SER A 236 -7.23 19.38 -11.91
CA SER A 236 -7.35 17.93 -12.12
C SER A 236 -6.77 17.07 -10.99
N SER A 237 -6.45 17.68 -9.85
CA SER A 237 -5.84 17.00 -8.70
C SER A 237 -6.81 15.99 -8.08
N THR A 238 -6.38 14.74 -7.86
CA THR A 238 -7.23 13.74 -7.20
C THR A 238 -6.98 13.72 -5.69
N ILE A 239 -8.04 13.88 -4.89
CA ILE A 239 -7.97 13.77 -3.42
C ILE A 239 -8.64 12.49 -2.95
N GLN A 240 -7.84 11.56 -2.42
CA GLN A 240 -8.26 10.23 -2.04
C GLN A 240 -8.44 10.11 -0.53
N LEU A 241 -9.66 9.73 -0.14
CA LEU A 241 -10.00 9.34 1.21
C LEU A 241 -10.69 7.98 1.14
N PRO A 242 -10.07 6.90 1.63
CA PRO A 242 -10.72 5.60 1.70
C PRO A 242 -11.77 5.60 2.81
N VAL A 243 -12.95 6.19 2.56
CA VAL A 243 -14.01 6.44 3.56
C VAL A 243 -14.36 5.19 4.35
N ALA A 244 -14.35 4.02 3.71
CA ALA A 244 -14.59 2.75 4.37
C ALA A 244 -13.68 2.53 5.59
N ARG A 245 -12.41 2.98 5.57
CA ARG A 245 -11.48 2.87 6.70
C ARG A 245 -11.89 3.74 7.89
N TYR A 246 -12.54 4.88 7.65
CA TYR A 246 -12.93 5.86 8.69
C TYR A 246 -14.28 5.57 9.33
N LYS A 247 -15.08 4.65 8.78
CA LYS A 247 -16.38 4.28 9.33
C LYS A 247 -16.22 3.26 10.45
N ASP A 248 -16.87 3.49 11.58
CA ASP A 248 -16.91 2.50 12.66
C ASP A 248 -17.94 1.40 12.34
N TYR A 249 -17.44 0.26 11.85
CA TYR A 249 -18.26 -0.94 11.66
C TYR A 249 -17.41 -2.19 11.90
N PRO A 250 -18.02 -3.28 12.41
CA PRO A 250 -17.30 -4.52 12.65
C PRO A 250 -16.88 -5.16 11.33
N LEU A 251 -15.62 -5.58 11.26
CA LEU A 251 -15.09 -6.41 10.18
C LEU A 251 -15.27 -7.87 10.57
N THR A 252 -15.88 -8.69 9.71
CA THR A 252 -16.13 -10.10 9.99
C THR A 252 -15.70 -10.98 8.83
N PHE A 253 -14.88 -11.98 9.12
CA PHE A 253 -14.43 -12.97 8.13
C PHE A 253 -14.03 -14.27 8.83
N PRO A 254 -14.47 -15.44 8.33
CA PRO A 254 -14.15 -16.73 8.93
C PRO A 254 -12.71 -17.18 8.66
N GLN A 255 -12.07 -16.58 7.65
CA GLN A 255 -10.68 -16.81 7.28
C GLN A 255 -10.11 -15.61 6.52
N LEU A 256 -8.78 -15.50 6.40
CA LEU A 256 -8.13 -14.35 5.76
C LEU A 256 -8.12 -14.47 4.23
N HIS A 257 -9.27 -14.25 3.60
CA HIS A 257 -9.44 -14.29 2.15
C HIS A 257 -8.47 -13.37 1.40
N ALA A 258 -8.14 -12.22 1.99
CA ALA A 258 -7.30 -11.21 1.36
C ALA A 258 -5.91 -11.70 0.97
N GLY A 259 -5.35 -12.68 1.69
CA GLY A 259 -4.04 -13.25 1.37
C GLY A 259 -3.97 -13.93 0.01
N HIS A 260 -5.11 -14.25 -0.62
CA HIS A 260 -5.15 -14.75 -2.00
C HIS A 260 -5.10 -13.63 -3.06
N PHE A 261 -5.38 -12.39 -2.67
CA PHE A 261 -5.48 -11.23 -3.57
C PHE A 261 -4.34 -10.22 -3.37
N LEU A 262 -3.87 -10.05 -2.13
CA LEU A 262 -2.73 -9.23 -1.76
C LEU A 262 -1.62 -10.14 -1.25
N PHE A 263 -0.49 -10.18 -1.96
CA PHE A 263 0.66 -10.99 -1.59
C PHE A 263 1.73 -10.11 -0.96
N GLN A 264 1.85 -10.15 0.36
CA GLN A 264 2.85 -9.37 1.11
C GLN A 264 4.11 -10.19 1.33
N VAL A 265 5.27 -9.63 1.00
CA VAL A 265 6.59 -10.23 1.25
C VAL A 265 7.47 -9.27 2.04
N GLY A 266 8.08 -9.77 3.11
CA GLY A 266 9.06 -9.04 3.90
C GLY A 266 10.44 -9.04 3.25
N ALA A 267 11.34 -8.16 3.70
CA ALA A 267 12.72 -8.13 3.21
C ALA A 267 13.56 -9.35 3.66
N ASP A 268 13.01 -10.17 4.54
CA ASP A 268 13.49 -11.48 4.97
C ASP A 268 13.11 -12.61 4.00
N GLY A 269 12.34 -12.34 2.94
CA GLY A 269 11.86 -13.34 2.00
C GLY A 269 10.67 -14.15 2.50
N ILE A 270 10.01 -13.74 3.59
CA ILE A 270 8.83 -14.43 4.12
C ILE A 270 7.55 -13.81 3.55
N ASN A 271 6.58 -14.65 3.14
CA ASN A 271 5.22 -14.22 2.85
C ASN A 271 4.44 -14.04 4.15
N TYR A 272 3.88 -12.84 4.35
CA TYR A 272 3.08 -12.48 5.52
C TYR A 272 1.58 -12.30 5.19
N ALA A 273 0.75 -12.35 6.24
CA ALA A 273 -0.69 -12.11 6.16
C ALA A 273 -1.06 -10.69 5.68
N GLY A 274 -0.23 -9.70 5.98
CA GLY A 274 -0.52 -8.30 5.68
C GLY A 274 0.67 -7.36 5.90
N PRO A 275 0.66 -6.16 5.29
CA PRO A 275 1.68 -5.14 5.53
C PRO A 275 1.69 -4.65 6.99
N GLU A 276 0.56 -4.65 7.68
CA GLU A 276 0.43 -4.17 9.05
C GLU A 276 0.98 -5.11 10.12
N CYS A 277 1.27 -6.36 9.76
CA CYS A 277 1.69 -7.41 10.67
C CYS A 277 2.90 -8.21 10.17
N LYS A 278 3.60 -7.67 9.15
CA LYS A 278 4.83 -8.27 8.64
C LYS A 278 5.94 -8.24 9.68
N TYR A 279 6.81 -9.25 9.63
CA TYR A 279 7.89 -9.53 10.59
C TYR A 279 7.43 -10.07 11.95
N GLU A 280 6.13 -10.30 12.12
CA GLU A 280 5.61 -11.01 13.27
C GLU A 280 5.47 -12.51 12.94
N PRO A 281 6.11 -13.41 13.71
CA PRO A 281 6.10 -14.85 13.40
C PRO A 281 4.70 -15.46 13.31
N GLU A 282 3.75 -14.96 14.09
CA GLU A 282 2.36 -15.44 14.07
C GLU A 282 1.63 -15.15 12.74
N TYR A 283 2.10 -14.16 11.97
CA TYR A 283 1.54 -13.81 10.66
C TYR A 283 2.39 -14.30 9.48
N ALA A 284 3.46 -15.05 9.73
CA ALA A 284 4.21 -15.72 8.69
C ALA A 284 3.36 -16.84 8.06
N LEU A 285 3.21 -16.79 6.73
CA LEU A 285 2.44 -17.75 5.94
C LEU A 285 3.33 -18.81 5.31
N LEU A 286 4.46 -18.37 4.73
CA LEU A 286 5.41 -19.25 4.03
C LEU A 286 6.80 -18.60 3.94
N ASP A 287 7.86 -19.34 4.23
CA ASP A 287 9.23 -18.91 3.95
C ASP A 287 9.57 -19.18 2.49
N LEU A 288 9.78 -18.13 1.70
CA LEU A 288 10.07 -18.26 0.28
C LEU A 288 11.56 -18.53 0.02
N ASN A 289 12.46 -18.35 0.98
CA ASN A 289 13.85 -18.77 0.81
C ASN A 289 13.95 -20.29 0.64
N GLU A 290 13.05 -21.01 1.30
CA GLU A 290 12.99 -22.48 1.25
C GLU A 290 11.97 -23.00 0.22
N ASN A 291 10.88 -22.25 -0.02
CA ASN A 291 9.70 -22.79 -0.72
C ASN A 291 9.32 -22.04 -2.01
N LEU A 292 10.22 -21.28 -2.64
CA LEU A 292 9.93 -20.56 -3.90
C LEU A 292 9.94 -21.47 -5.15
N THR A 293 9.11 -22.50 -5.13
CA THR A 293 8.78 -23.38 -6.28
C THR A 293 7.80 -22.70 -7.23
N ASP A 294 7.50 -23.28 -8.41
CA ASP A 294 6.55 -22.66 -9.36
C ASP A 294 5.11 -22.56 -8.82
N ASP A 295 4.78 -23.35 -7.80
CA ASP A 295 3.45 -23.51 -7.22
C ASP A 295 3.32 -23.02 -5.77
N PHE A 296 4.31 -22.25 -5.27
CA PHE A 296 4.38 -21.82 -3.86
C PHE A 296 3.11 -21.11 -3.34
N LEU A 297 2.37 -20.42 -4.22
CA LEU A 297 1.10 -19.75 -3.87
C LEU A 297 0.04 -20.73 -3.34
N TRP A 298 0.13 -22.00 -3.76
CA TRP A 298 -0.77 -23.10 -3.40
C TRP A 298 -0.13 -24.07 -2.42
N HIS A 299 0.98 -23.70 -1.80
CA HIS A 299 1.64 -24.53 -0.80
C HIS A 299 0.68 -24.83 0.38
N PRO A 300 0.50 -26.10 0.80
CA PRO A 300 -0.47 -26.48 1.83
C PRO A 300 -0.31 -25.72 3.15
N ARG A 301 0.94 -25.53 3.61
CA ARG A 301 1.25 -24.74 4.81
C ARG A 301 0.70 -23.31 4.71
N ARG A 302 0.87 -22.67 3.55
CA ARG A 302 0.41 -21.29 3.32
C ARG A 302 -1.12 -21.19 3.44
N HIS A 303 -1.83 -22.14 2.82
CA HIS A 303 -3.29 -22.19 2.85
C HIS A 303 -3.81 -22.46 4.26
N ALA A 304 -3.24 -23.45 4.96
CA ALA A 304 -3.60 -23.74 6.34
C ALA A 304 -3.40 -22.52 7.27
N ARG A 305 -2.35 -21.72 7.05
CA ARG A 305 -2.14 -20.46 7.80
C ARG A 305 -3.21 -19.41 7.49
N LEU A 306 -3.61 -19.25 6.23
CA LEU A 306 -4.68 -18.31 5.84
C LEU A 306 -6.05 -18.71 6.41
N GLU A 307 -6.36 -20.01 6.41
CA GLU A 307 -7.59 -20.58 6.99
C GLU A 307 -7.66 -20.39 8.50
N ALA A 308 -6.50 -20.47 9.18
CA ALA A 308 -6.42 -20.30 10.62
C ALA A 308 -6.59 -18.85 11.09
N ILE A 309 -6.37 -17.85 10.24
CA ILE A 309 -6.49 -16.42 10.58
C ILE A 309 -7.91 -15.94 10.29
N ASN A 310 -8.62 -15.42 11.28
CA ASN A 310 -10.01 -14.96 11.18
C ASN A 310 -10.24 -13.65 11.96
N SER A 311 -11.45 -13.10 11.94
CA SER A 311 -11.75 -11.84 12.62
C SER A 311 -11.62 -11.88 14.15
N GLU A 312 -11.57 -13.07 14.77
CA GLU A 312 -11.44 -13.21 16.22
C GLU A 312 -9.97 -13.18 16.69
N ASN A 313 -9.05 -13.70 15.85
CA ASN A 313 -7.63 -13.82 16.18
C ASN A 313 -6.70 -12.89 15.39
N TYR A 314 -7.21 -12.14 14.40
CA TYR A 314 -6.41 -11.17 13.66
C TYR A 314 -6.24 -9.87 14.46
N ARG A 315 -5.19 -9.80 15.29
CA ARG A 315 -4.88 -8.67 16.19
C ARG A 315 -4.93 -7.31 15.48
N CYS A 316 -4.42 -7.22 14.27
CA CYS A 316 -4.30 -5.95 13.54
C CYS A 316 -5.62 -5.46 12.89
N MET A 317 -6.75 -6.13 13.12
CA MET A 317 -8.04 -5.77 12.55
C MET A 317 -8.45 -4.32 12.83
N GLY A 318 -8.16 -3.79 14.03
CA GLY A 318 -8.48 -2.43 14.45
C GLY A 318 -7.78 -1.32 13.65
N THR A 319 -6.70 -1.66 12.93
CA THR A 319 -5.97 -0.73 12.05
C THR A 319 -6.64 -0.53 10.68
N ARG A 320 -7.59 -1.43 10.34
CA ARG A 320 -8.42 -1.38 9.12
C ARG A 320 -7.58 -1.20 7.86
N HIS A 321 -6.43 -1.88 7.80
CA HIS A 321 -5.60 -2.00 6.61
C HIS A 321 -6.27 -2.91 5.57
N ARG A 322 -5.63 -3.07 4.41
CA ARG A 322 -6.21 -3.80 3.27
C ARG A 322 -6.61 -5.24 3.61
N PRO A 323 -5.79 -6.07 4.29
CA PRO A 323 -6.15 -7.47 4.54
C PRO A 323 -7.49 -7.71 5.26
N PRO A 324 -7.77 -7.10 6.43
CA PRO A 324 -9.05 -7.31 7.10
C PRO A 324 -10.22 -6.68 6.33
N MET A 325 -9.99 -5.52 5.68
CA MET A 325 -11.01 -4.84 4.87
C MET A 325 -11.39 -5.65 3.62
N PHE A 326 -10.41 -6.24 2.94
CA PHE A 326 -10.62 -7.11 1.77
C PHE A 326 -11.34 -8.38 2.17
N SER A 327 -10.96 -9.00 3.30
CA SER A 327 -11.57 -10.25 3.76
C SER A 327 -13.04 -10.05 4.14
N ASP A 328 -13.36 -8.97 4.85
CA ASP A 328 -14.75 -8.57 5.14
C ASP A 328 -15.53 -8.27 3.85
N TYR A 329 -14.95 -7.51 2.91
CA TYR A 329 -15.59 -7.23 1.62
C TYR A 329 -15.89 -8.49 0.81
N LEU A 330 -14.92 -9.41 0.70
CA LEU A 330 -15.08 -10.68 -0.01
C LEU A 330 -16.20 -11.51 0.64
N GLU A 331 -16.19 -11.64 1.95
CA GLU A 331 -17.19 -12.43 2.68
C GLU A 331 -18.61 -11.82 2.60
N ARG A 332 -18.74 -10.49 2.44
CA ARG A 332 -20.03 -9.83 2.18
C ARG A 332 -20.52 -9.99 0.74
N THR A 333 -19.61 -10.18 -0.20
CA THR A 333 -19.90 -10.35 -1.64
C THR A 333 -19.92 -11.81 -2.08
N ARG A 334 -19.80 -12.75 -1.14
CA ARG A 334 -19.84 -14.18 -1.39
C ARG A 334 -21.18 -14.60 -2.03
N PRO A 335 -21.16 -15.36 -3.15
CA PRO A 335 -22.38 -15.87 -3.76
C PRO A 335 -23.26 -16.66 -2.78
N GLY A 336 -24.57 -16.45 -2.84
CA GLY A 336 -25.55 -17.13 -1.98
C GLY A 336 -25.78 -16.48 -0.61
N LYS A 337 -25.00 -15.47 -0.22
CA LYS A 337 -25.28 -14.65 0.95
C LYS A 337 -26.30 -13.57 0.59
N PRO A 338 -27.36 -13.34 1.39
CA PRO A 338 -28.24 -12.19 1.16
C PRO A 338 -27.39 -10.91 1.14
N PRO A 339 -27.67 -9.93 0.26
CA PRO A 339 -26.89 -8.71 0.18
C PRO A 339 -26.88 -8.05 1.56
N GLY A 340 -25.72 -8.09 2.22
CA GLY A 340 -25.59 -7.61 3.60
C GLY A 340 -25.61 -6.10 3.62
N GLY A 341 -26.81 -5.49 3.67
CA GLY A 341 -27.03 -4.04 3.65
C GLY A 341 -26.48 -3.37 2.38
N SER A 342 -27.35 -2.77 1.56
CA SER A 342 -26.99 -2.10 0.30
C SER A 342 -25.83 -1.09 0.40
N ASP A 343 -25.56 -0.54 1.57
CA ASP A 343 -24.63 0.56 1.77
C ASP A 343 -23.15 0.17 1.69
N HIS A 344 -22.80 -1.11 1.91
CA HIS A 344 -21.39 -1.52 1.92
C HIS A 344 -20.79 -1.70 0.52
N HIS A 345 -21.59 -2.16 -0.45
CA HIS A 345 -21.12 -2.30 -1.83
C HIS A 345 -20.78 -0.92 -2.41
N ALA A 346 -21.58 0.10 -2.09
CA ALA A 346 -21.31 1.49 -2.47
C ALA A 346 -20.00 2.02 -1.87
N LEU A 347 -19.64 1.61 -0.65
CA LEU A 347 -18.41 2.07 0.02
C LEU A 347 -17.12 1.58 -0.65
N PHE A 348 -17.15 0.38 -1.23
CA PHE A 348 -16.01 -0.16 -1.96
C PHE A 348 -16.07 0.20 -3.45
N MET A 349 -17.26 0.35 -4.04
CA MET A 349 -17.39 0.62 -5.48
C MET A 349 -17.47 2.09 -5.84
N HIS A 350 -17.51 3.01 -4.88
CA HIS A 350 -17.17 4.41 -5.15
C HIS A 350 -15.66 4.57 -5.11
N PRO A 351 -14.95 4.56 -6.26
CA PRO A 351 -13.77 5.40 -6.32
C PRO A 351 -14.27 6.80 -5.97
N ALA A 352 -13.59 7.51 -5.08
CA ALA A 352 -13.75 8.94 -4.99
C ALA A 352 -13.23 9.53 -6.33
N LEU A 353 -14.04 9.39 -7.37
CA LEU A 353 -13.98 10.04 -8.67
C LEU A 353 -15.15 11.02 -8.66
N ILE A 354 -14.88 12.21 -8.13
CA ILE A 354 -15.16 13.47 -8.82
C ILE A 354 -13.86 14.26 -8.75
#